data_AF-M4B169-F1
#
_entry.id   AF-M4B169-F1
#
_cell.length_a   1.000
_cell.length_b   1.000
_cell.length_c   1.000
_cell.angle_alpha   90.00
_cell.angle_beta   90.00
_cell.angle_gamma   90.00
#
_symmetry.space_group_name_H-M   'P 1'
#
loop_
_entity.id
_entity.type
_entity.pdbx_description
1 polymer ?
#
loop_
_entity_poly.entity_id
_entity_poly.type
_entity_poly.pdbx_seq_one_letter_code
_entity_poly.pdbx_strand_id
1 'polypeptide(L)'
;MTTELEANIQQALPSALKMALYASKKQQLELRKYTIEGIESLCNNAKFVKELDEQELLQQLDGTAKEFAVLETQLTRYRTELEKLDPLVQSGKLDKKKMDKMIKDSLATPKINATKHDFYKKFCDSAGEEYHLSSHSGRDGGSTTKVRF
;
A
#
# COMPACT_ATOMS: atom_id res chain seq x y z
N MET A 1 37.00 -21.27 21.45
CA MET A 1 36.47 -19.89 21.50
C MET A 1 35.27 -19.65 20.57
N THR A 2 35.03 -20.45 19.53
CA THR A 2 33.91 -20.27 18.59
C THR A 2 32.57 -20.81 19.08
N THR A 3 32.57 -21.90 19.86
CA THR A 3 31.36 -22.61 20.29
C THR A 3 30.54 -21.87 21.36
N GLU A 4 31.19 -21.20 22.30
CA GLU A 4 30.53 -20.43 23.37
C GLU A 4 29.91 -19.14 22.83
N LEU A 5 30.58 -18.50 21.86
CA LEU A 5 30.06 -17.34 21.14
C LEU A 5 28.86 -17.72 20.27
N GLU A 6 28.93 -18.83 19.51
CA GLU A 6 27.79 -19.31 18.72
C GLU A 6 26.59 -19.69 19.59
N ALA A 7 26.82 -20.33 20.74
CA ALA A 7 25.76 -20.66 21.69
C ALA A 7 25.09 -19.39 22.25
N ASN A 8 25.88 -18.40 22.66
CA ASN A 8 25.37 -17.11 23.14
C ASN A 8 24.58 -16.36 22.06
N ILE A 9 25.04 -16.40 20.80
CA ILE A 9 24.31 -15.81 19.66
C ILE A 9 22.99 -16.54 19.44
N GLN A 10 22.97 -17.87 19.41
CA GLN A 10 21.73 -18.64 19.22
C GLN A 10 20.72 -18.40 20.34
N GLN A 11 21.18 -18.14 21.57
CA GLN A 11 20.32 -17.86 22.71
C GLN A 11 19.76 -16.43 22.67
N ALA A 12 20.54 -15.44 22.20
CA ALA A 12 20.13 -14.03 22.15
C ALA A 12 19.31 -13.67 20.89
N LEU A 13 19.53 -14.37 19.77
CA LEU A 13 18.94 -14.07 18.47
C LEU A 13 17.38 -14.05 18.48
N PRO A 14 16.67 -15.01 19.10
CA PRO A 14 15.22 -14.96 19.16
C PRO A 14 14.70 -13.71 19.88
N SER A 15 15.36 -13.29 20.96
CA SER A 15 14.96 -12.09 21.72
C SER A 15 15.14 -10.81 20.89
N ALA A 16 16.28 -10.67 20.22
CA ALA A 16 16.55 -9.54 19.32
C ALA A 16 15.52 -9.47 18.18
N LEU A 17 15.17 -10.62 17.58
CA LEU A 17 14.18 -10.69 16.52
C LEU A 17 12.75 -10.39 17.00
N LYS A 18 12.39 -10.75 18.24
CA LYS A 18 11.10 -10.34 18.84
C LYS A 18 11.01 -8.82 18.93
N MET A 19 12.07 -8.15 19.40
CA MET A 19 12.10 -6.69 19.47
C MET A 19 12.02 -6.05 18.09
N ALA A 20 12.78 -6.56 17.11
CA ALA A 20 12.74 -6.06 15.74
C ALA A 20 11.35 -6.25 15.10
N LEU A 21 10.72 -7.40 15.32
CA LEU A 21 9.37 -7.67 14.84
C LEU A 21 8.33 -6.74 15.49
N TYR A 22 8.43 -6.52 16.80
CA TYR A 22 7.57 -5.57 17.52
C TYR A 22 7.72 -4.15 16.98
N ALA A 23 8.95 -3.66 16.80
CA ALA A 23 9.22 -2.35 16.23
C ALA A 23 8.66 -2.22 14.80
N SER A 24 8.82 -3.27 13.99
CA SER A 24 8.30 -3.31 12.62
C SER A 24 6.77 -3.25 12.58
N LYS A 25 6.07 -3.97 13.46
CA LYS A 25 4.60 -3.91 13.61
C LYS A 25 4.14 -2.52 14.05
N LYS A 26 4.86 -1.89 14.99
CA LYS A 26 4.56 -0.54 15.44
C LYS A 26 4.71 0.49 14.31
N GLN A 27 5.82 0.45 13.57
CA GLN A 27 6.05 1.33 12.42
C GLN A 27 5.00 1.14 11.33
N GLN A 28 4.62 -0.12 11.04
CA GLN A 28 3.55 -0.41 10.09
C GLN A 28 2.22 0.23 10.51
N LEU A 29 1.86 0.15 11.80
CA LEU A 29 0.64 0.75 12.34
C LEU A 29 0.67 2.28 12.22
N GLU A 30 1.79 2.91 12.55
CA GLU A 30 1.98 4.36 12.44
C GLU A 30 1.85 4.83 10.98
N LEU A 31 2.52 4.17 10.04
CA LEU A 31 2.40 4.48 8.61
C LEU A 31 0.97 4.32 8.11
N ARG A 32 0.26 3.29 8.57
CA ARG A 32 -1.15 3.08 8.22
C ARG A 32 -2.04 4.20 8.75
N LYS A 33 -1.81 4.66 9.98
CA LYS A 33 -2.53 5.81 10.54
C LYS A 33 -2.32 7.06 9.66
N TYR A 34 -1.08 7.39 9.31
CA TYR A 34 -0.79 8.53 8.42
C TYR A 34 -1.36 8.35 7.02
N THR A 35 -1.44 7.12 6.52
CA THR A 35 -2.06 6.82 5.22
C THR A 35 -3.56 7.11 5.25
N ILE A 36 -4.25 6.77 6.35
CA ILE A 36 -5.68 7.07 6.55
C ILE A 36 -5.91 8.58 6.69
N GLU A 37 -5.10 9.26 7.49
CA GLU A 37 -5.18 10.73 7.64
C GLU A 37 -4.89 11.44 6.31
N GLY A 38 -3.94 10.93 5.52
CA GLY A 38 -3.60 11.43 4.20
C GLY A 38 -4.74 11.30 3.20
N ILE A 39 -5.43 10.15 3.14
CA ILE A 39 -6.59 10.00 2.25
C ILE A 39 -7.77 10.89 2.68
N GLU A 40 -7.94 11.12 3.99
CA GLU A 40 -8.97 12.06 4.48
C GLU A 40 -8.66 13.50 4.07
N SER A 41 -7.41 13.93 4.22
CA SER A 41 -6.97 15.23 3.73
C SER A 41 -7.15 15.36 2.21
N LEU A 42 -6.81 14.32 1.45
CA LEU A 42 -7.00 14.29 0.00
C LEU A 42 -8.48 14.44 -0.39
N CYS A 43 -9.38 13.75 0.32
CA CYS A 43 -10.82 13.86 0.09
C CYS A 43 -11.35 15.26 0.39
N ASN A 44 -10.87 15.90 1.46
CA ASN A 44 -11.25 17.28 1.79
C ASN A 44 -10.74 18.27 0.73
N ASN A 45 -9.52 18.09 0.24
CA ASN A 45 -8.98 18.89 -0.85
C ASN A 45 -9.77 18.68 -2.15
N ALA A 46 -10.19 17.45 -2.46
CA ALA A 46 -11.03 17.17 -3.62
C ALA A 46 -12.36 17.93 -3.58
N LYS A 47 -13.01 17.98 -2.40
CA LYS A 47 -14.24 18.78 -2.20
C LYS A 47 -14.00 20.27 -2.42
N PHE A 48 -12.93 20.80 -1.83
CA PHE A 48 -12.59 22.22 -1.96
C PHE A 48 -12.27 22.60 -3.42
N VAL A 49 -11.46 21.79 -4.10
CA VAL A 49 -11.10 22.00 -5.51
C VAL A 49 -12.34 21.90 -6.41
N LYS A 50 -13.26 20.98 -6.12
CA LYS A 50 -14.54 20.88 -6.83
C LYS A 50 -15.38 22.16 -6.69
N GLU A 51 -15.44 22.74 -5.48
CA GLU A 51 -16.17 24.00 -5.25
C GLU A 51 -15.55 25.19 -6.02
N LEU A 52 -14.27 25.09 -6.37
CA LEU A 52 -13.54 26.09 -7.17
C LEU A 52 -13.61 25.85 -8.68
N ASP A 53 -14.23 24.74 -9.14
CA ASP A 53 -14.28 24.32 -10.55
C ASP A 53 -12.90 24.12 -11.22
N GLU A 54 -11.89 23.75 -10.42
CA GLU A 54 -10.50 23.58 -10.85
C GLU A 54 -10.21 22.13 -11.28
N GLN A 55 -10.72 21.75 -12.46
CA GLN A 55 -10.71 20.37 -12.94
C GLN A 55 -9.31 19.77 -13.15
N GLU A 56 -8.31 20.60 -13.47
CA GLU A 56 -6.90 20.16 -13.63
C GLU A 56 -6.31 19.70 -12.29
N LEU A 57 -6.57 20.42 -11.21
CA LEU A 57 -6.13 20.05 -9.86
C LEU A 57 -6.83 18.76 -9.41
N LEU A 58 -8.12 18.60 -9.74
CA LEU A 58 -8.88 17.37 -9.48
C LEU A 58 -8.25 16.14 -10.15
N GLN A 59 -7.71 16.27 -11.37
CA GLN A 59 -6.96 15.20 -12.04
C GLN A 59 -5.63 14.88 -11.36
N GLN A 60 -4.93 15.87 -10.82
CA GLN A 60 -3.71 15.62 -10.06
C GLN A 60 -4.01 14.83 -8.77
N LEU A 61 -5.09 15.20 -8.07
CA LEU A 61 -5.51 14.49 -6.85
C LEU A 61 -5.95 13.04 -7.13
N ASP A 62 -6.49 12.74 -8.31
CA ASP A 62 -6.84 11.37 -8.74
C ASP A 62 -5.62 10.44 -8.82
N GLY A 63 -4.52 10.93 -9.38
CA GLY A 63 -3.25 10.20 -9.41
C GLY A 63 -2.80 9.85 -7.99
N THR A 64 -2.80 10.84 -7.10
CA THR A 64 -2.46 10.66 -5.69
C THR A 64 -3.41 9.70 -4.98
N ALA A 65 -4.73 9.74 -5.26
CA ALA A 65 -5.70 8.82 -4.66
C ALA A 65 -5.42 7.36 -5.02
N LYS A 66 -5.01 7.11 -6.28
CA LYS A 66 -4.59 5.77 -6.74
C LYS A 66 -3.30 5.32 -6.04
N GLU A 67 -2.35 6.22 -5.82
CA GLU A 67 -1.13 5.92 -5.06
C GLU A 67 -1.43 5.55 -3.60
N PHE A 68 -2.36 6.24 -2.94
CA PHE A 68 -2.83 5.89 -1.59
C PHE A 68 -3.49 4.49 -1.55
N ALA A 69 -4.22 4.09 -2.59
CA ALA A 69 -4.77 2.74 -2.70
C ALA A 69 -3.67 1.66 -2.82
N VAL A 70 -2.61 1.95 -3.59
CA VAL A 70 -1.45 1.06 -3.70
C VAL A 70 -0.72 0.97 -2.37
N LEU A 71 -0.51 2.10 -1.69
CA LEU A 71 0.16 2.19 -0.40
C LEU A 71 -0.57 1.38 0.68
N GLU A 72 -1.89 1.52 0.83
CA GLU A 72 -2.65 0.75 1.83
C GLU A 72 -2.61 -0.75 1.55
N THR A 73 -2.64 -1.15 0.27
CA THR A 73 -2.47 -2.55 -0.10
C THR A 73 -1.07 -3.04 0.28
N GLN A 74 -0.03 -2.24 0.06
CA GLN A 74 1.34 -2.61 0.41
C GLN A 74 1.50 -2.74 1.94
N LEU A 75 0.96 -1.80 2.70
CA LEU A 75 0.96 -1.85 4.17
C LEU A 75 0.20 -3.07 4.70
N THR A 76 -0.92 -3.43 4.09
CA THR A 76 -1.70 -4.62 4.44
C THR A 76 -0.92 -5.92 4.17
N ARG A 77 -0.23 -6.00 3.02
CA ARG A 77 0.65 -7.14 2.70
C ARG A 77 1.82 -7.23 3.66
N TYR A 78 2.49 -6.12 3.94
CA TYR A 78 3.59 -6.07 4.89
C TYR A 78 3.15 -6.55 6.28
N ARG A 79 2.00 -6.07 6.77
CA ARG A 79 1.39 -6.55 8.02
C ARG A 79 1.18 -8.06 8.00
N THR A 80 0.64 -8.61 6.91
CA THR A 80 0.39 -10.05 6.76
C THR A 80 1.69 -10.86 6.86
N GLU A 81 2.78 -10.37 6.26
CA GLU A 81 4.09 -11.03 6.37
C GLU A 81 4.68 -10.91 7.78
N LEU A 82 4.52 -9.77 8.46
CA LEU A 82 4.91 -9.62 9.87
C LEU A 82 4.14 -10.57 10.80
N GLU A 83 2.84 -10.78 10.54
CA GLU A 83 2.02 -11.74 11.29
C GLU A 83 2.49 -13.18 11.07
N LYS A 84 2.90 -13.54 9.84
CA LYS A 84 3.50 -14.85 9.54
C LYS A 84 4.89 -15.05 10.15
N LEU A 85 5.66 -13.97 10.35
CA LEU A 85 6.98 -14.02 10.98
C LEU A 85 6.89 -14.30 12.49
N ASP A 86 5.82 -13.88 13.15
CA ASP A 86 5.64 -14.02 14.60
C ASP A 86 5.85 -15.46 15.11
N PRO A 87 5.14 -16.49 14.63
CA PRO A 87 5.37 -17.86 15.09
C PRO A 87 6.77 -18.41 14.74
N LEU A 88 7.41 -17.91 13.67
CA LEU A 88 8.76 -18.33 13.29
C LEU A 88 9.81 -17.77 14.27
N VAL A 89 9.65 -16.50 14.67
CA VAL A 89 10.48 -15.85 15.68
C VAL A 89 10.26 -16.47 17.06
N GLN A 90 9.00 -16.79 17.44
CA GLN A 90 8.70 -17.43 18.73
C GLN A 90 9.28 -18.85 18.81
N SER A 91 9.23 -19.62 17.72
CA SER A 91 9.71 -21.00 17.68
C SER A 91 11.22 -21.13 17.45
N GLY A 92 11.92 -20.03 17.10
CA GLY A 92 13.34 -20.05 16.73
C GLY A 92 13.64 -20.78 15.41
N LYS A 93 12.62 -21.27 14.69
CA LYS A 93 12.76 -22.00 13.41
C LYS A 93 12.87 -21.02 12.25
N LEU A 94 14.01 -20.34 12.21
CA LEU A 94 14.30 -19.25 11.28
C LEU A 94 15.03 -19.77 10.04
N ASP A 95 14.27 -20.09 8.98
CA ASP A 95 14.84 -20.39 7.66
C ASP A 95 15.16 -19.09 6.92
N LYS A 96 16.46 -18.84 6.69
CA LYS A 96 16.96 -17.67 5.97
C LYS A 96 16.31 -17.51 4.59
N LYS A 97 16.20 -18.58 3.79
CA LYS A 97 15.61 -18.49 2.44
C LYS A 97 14.15 -18.10 2.50
N LYS A 98 13.42 -18.62 3.50
CA LYS A 98 12.02 -18.27 3.71
C LYS A 98 11.86 -16.82 4.14
N MET A 99 12.70 -16.34 5.07
CA MET A 99 12.68 -14.94 5.52
C MET A 99 13.05 -13.98 4.40
N ASP A 100 14.10 -14.27 3.62
CA ASP A 100 14.52 -13.46 2.48
C ASP A 100 13.39 -13.34 1.43
N LYS A 101 12.66 -14.43 1.19
CA LYS A 101 11.49 -14.42 0.31
C LYS A 101 10.36 -13.56 0.88
N MET A 102 10.02 -13.71 2.16
CA MET A 102 8.97 -12.90 2.81
C MET A 102 9.29 -11.41 2.75
N ILE A 103 10.55 -11.03 2.99
CA ILE A 103 11.00 -9.63 2.88
C ILE A 103 10.82 -9.14 1.44
N LYS A 104 11.30 -9.88 0.43
CA LYS A 104 11.12 -9.51 -0.98
C LYS A 104 9.66 -9.37 -1.38
N ASP A 105 8.82 -10.32 -0.98
CA ASP A 105 7.39 -10.32 -1.29
C ASP A 105 6.68 -9.12 -0.63
N SER A 106 7.12 -8.72 0.57
CA SER A 106 6.57 -7.57 1.28
C SER A 106 6.97 -6.20 0.71
N LEU A 107 8.15 -6.12 0.08
CA LEU A 107 8.66 -4.89 -0.55
C LEU A 107 8.19 -4.72 -2.00
N ALA A 108 7.62 -5.76 -2.61
CA ALA A 108 7.12 -5.68 -3.98
C ALA A 108 5.90 -4.77 -4.09
N THR A 109 5.94 -3.81 -5.02
CA THR A 109 4.79 -2.94 -5.31
C THR A 109 3.57 -3.76 -5.71
N PRO A 110 2.42 -3.58 -5.03
CA PRO A 110 1.20 -4.29 -5.37
C PRO A 110 0.71 -3.96 -6.78
N LYS A 111 0.52 -5.00 -7.61
CA LYS A 111 -0.27 -4.91 -8.85
C LYS A 111 -1.74 -5.04 -8.49
N ILE A 112 -2.42 -3.92 -8.28
CA ILE A 112 -3.86 -3.86 -8.00
C ILE A 112 -4.59 -3.00 -9.01
N ASN A 113 -5.89 -3.22 -9.15
CA ASN A 113 -6.75 -2.22 -9.76
C ASN A 113 -7.15 -1.18 -8.69
N ALA A 114 -6.42 -0.06 -8.65
CA ALA A 114 -6.65 1.01 -7.69
C ALA A 114 -8.09 1.58 -7.74
N THR A 115 -8.72 1.56 -8.92
CA THR A 115 -10.10 2.08 -9.09
C THR A 115 -11.16 1.30 -8.32
N LYS A 116 -10.85 0.06 -7.92
CA LYS A 116 -11.75 -0.79 -7.12
C LYS A 116 -11.51 -0.69 -5.62
N HIS A 117 -10.44 0.00 -5.20
CA HIS A 117 -10.05 0.11 -3.80
C HIS A 117 -10.91 1.16 -3.08
N ASP A 118 -11.24 0.91 -1.81
CA ASP A 118 -12.17 1.76 -1.07
C ASP A 118 -11.65 3.17 -0.84
N PHE A 119 -10.33 3.36 -0.71
CA PHE A 119 -9.72 4.69 -0.65
C PHE A 119 -9.99 5.51 -1.91
N TYR A 120 -9.90 4.85 -3.08
CA TYR A 120 -10.17 5.53 -4.34
C TYR A 120 -11.66 5.87 -4.49
N LYS A 121 -12.55 4.96 -4.09
CA LYS A 121 -14.00 5.24 -4.07
C LYS A 121 -14.32 6.44 -3.17
N LYS A 122 -13.78 6.47 -1.95
CA LYS A 122 -13.95 7.59 -1.00
C LYS A 122 -13.49 8.92 -1.59
N PHE A 123 -12.40 8.90 -2.37
CA PHE A 123 -11.94 10.06 -3.12
C PHE A 123 -12.93 10.46 -4.22
N CYS A 124 -13.40 9.52 -5.06
CA CYS A 124 -14.38 9.80 -6.11
C CYS A 124 -15.69 10.37 -5.56
N ASP A 125 -16.20 9.81 -4.45
CA ASP A 125 -17.39 10.33 -3.76
C ASP A 125 -17.21 11.79 -3.31
N SER A 126 -15.99 12.15 -2.92
CA SER A 126 -15.63 13.51 -2.51
C SER A 126 -15.41 14.45 -3.70
N ALA A 127 -14.92 13.93 -4.82
CA ALA A 127 -14.71 14.64 -6.09
C ALA A 127 -16.02 14.88 -6.88
N GLY A 128 -17.08 14.10 -6.62
CA GLY A 128 -18.40 14.23 -7.27
C GLY A 128 -18.65 13.27 -8.44
N GLU A 129 -19.93 13.01 -8.72
CA GLU A 129 -20.40 12.01 -9.70
C GLU A 129 -19.88 12.21 -11.13
N GLU A 130 -19.59 13.45 -11.53
CA GLU A 130 -19.04 13.78 -12.86
C GLU A 130 -17.63 13.19 -13.08
N TYR A 131 -16.91 12.88 -11.99
CA TYR A 131 -15.59 12.25 -12.04
C TYR A 131 -15.67 10.71 -12.18
N HIS A 132 -16.78 10.08 -11.76
CA HIS A 132 -17.01 8.65 -11.93
C HIS A 132 -17.11 8.25 -13.41
N LEU A 133 -17.64 9.14 -14.26
CA LEU A 133 -17.86 8.90 -15.70
C LEU A 133 -16.60 9.14 -16.56
N SER A 134 -15.72 10.04 -16.15
CA SER A 134 -14.49 10.37 -16.89
C SER A 134 -13.31 9.43 -16.57
N SER A 135 -13.24 8.89 -15.35
CA SER A 135 -12.22 7.92 -14.94
C SER A 135 -12.42 6.50 -15.51
N HIS A 136 -13.62 6.19 -16.01
CA HIS A 136 -13.97 4.89 -16.59
C HIS A 136 -13.95 4.85 -18.14
N SER A 137 -13.76 5.99 -18.83
CA SER A 137 -13.86 6.09 -20.29
C SER A 137 -12.52 6.01 -21.05
N GLY A 138 -11.41 5.68 -20.37
CA GLY A 138 -10.09 5.57 -20.99
C GLY A 138 -9.75 4.21 -21.61
N ARG A 139 -10.34 3.89 -22.79
CA ARG A 139 -9.79 3.14 -23.96
C ARG A 139 -10.82 2.22 -24.63
N ASP A 140 -11.42 2.71 -25.71
CA ASP A 140 -11.60 1.91 -26.93
C ASP A 140 -11.12 2.73 -28.12
N GLY A 141 -9.87 2.48 -28.54
CA GLY A 141 -9.34 2.95 -29.80
C GLY A 141 -9.91 2.10 -30.93
N GLY A 142 -11.00 2.57 -31.54
CA GLY A 142 -11.59 2.00 -32.75
C GLY A 142 -11.40 2.92 -33.95
N SER A 143 -10.32 2.69 -34.70
CA SER A 143 -10.12 3.26 -36.04
C SER A 143 -11.29 2.92 -36.95
N THR A 144 -11.99 3.92 -37.50
CA THR A 144 -12.70 3.79 -38.79
C THR A 144 -12.60 5.09 -39.58
N THR A 145 -11.70 5.06 -40.55
CA THR A 145 -11.68 5.94 -41.72
C THR A 145 -13.06 5.92 -42.40
N LYS A 146 -13.76 7.06 -42.43
CA LYS A 146 -14.90 7.25 -43.32
C LYS A 146 -14.39 7.49 -44.74
N VAL A 147 -14.44 6.44 -45.57
CA VAL A 147 -14.42 6.57 -47.03
C VAL A 147 -15.75 7.18 -47.46
N ARG A 148 -15.72 8.34 -48.13
CA ARG A 148 -16.86 8.87 -48.89
C ARG A 148 -16.78 8.33 -50.31
N PHE A 149 -17.88 7.77 -50.78
CA PHE A 149 -18.14 7.48 -52.19
C PHE A 149 -18.26 8.79 -53.00
#